data_AF-A0AAW7QAV0-F1
#
_entry.id   AF-A0AAW7QAV0-F1
#
_cell.length_a   1.000
_cell.length_b   1.000
_cell.length_c   1.000
_cell.angle_alpha   90.00
_cell.angle_beta   90.00
_cell.angle_gamma   90.00
#
_symmetry.space_group_name_H-M   'P 1'
#
loop_
_entity.id
_entity.type
_entity.pdbx_description
1 polymer ?
#
loop_
_entity_poly.entity_id
_entity_poly.type
_entity_poly.pdbx_seq_one_letter_code
_entity_poly.pdbx_strand_id
1 'polypeptide(L)'
;MIYWEVELTIFGDITIDSSIKFETLKGYDNSFITKVSIVKFQNGIKIKIIAQADSQSDANDAGLYFVGQALDYLAFKINMPLYMSLNGMNIEKIEHNVKRIIRKNEFEESFSKSRFIGINVPHLSRALSWYRKALNNEDPIDSFLSYWNSIECVASVFADNNERTKKGIVNKICNCFDKLWISVDKWKIIQNNAIIINDLCEKRNHIAHGVIPINIETVKELILYKKMVQELSFNFINDFMIKYEY
;
A
#
# COMPACT_ATOMS: atom_id res chain seq x y z
N MET A 1 -26.98 -14.53 12.07
CA MET A 1 -25.53 -14.23 12.00
C MET A 1 -24.73 -15.44 12.47
N ILE A 2 -23.85 -15.93 11.59
CA ILE A 2 -23.00 -17.11 11.81
C ILE A 2 -21.54 -16.64 11.94
N TYR A 3 -20.73 -17.35 12.72
CA TYR A 3 -19.30 -17.12 12.82
C TYR A 3 -18.54 -18.08 11.91
N TRP A 4 -17.64 -17.53 11.11
CA TRP A 4 -16.81 -18.24 10.15
C TRP A 4 -15.34 -18.04 10.50
N GLU A 5 -14.54 -19.11 10.51
CA GLU A 5 -13.09 -19.00 10.51
C GLU A 5 -12.62 -18.77 9.07
N VAL A 6 -11.93 -17.66 8.84
CA VAL A 6 -11.35 -17.32 7.54
C VAL A 6 -9.84 -17.45 7.64
N GLU A 7 -9.26 -18.30 6.81
CA GLU A 7 -7.82 -18.48 6.68
C GLU A 7 -7.32 -17.82 5.41
N LEU A 8 -6.33 -16.94 5.56
CA LEU A 8 -5.64 -16.27 4.46
C LEU A 8 -4.16 -16.63 4.50
N THR A 9 -3.60 -16.94 3.34
CA THR A 9 -2.16 -17.17 3.20
C THR A 9 -1.51 -15.90 2.69
N ILE A 10 -0.48 -15.43 3.40
CA ILE A 10 0.33 -14.28 3.01
C ILE A 10 1.69 -14.78 2.56
N PHE A 11 2.13 -14.36 1.38
CA PHE A 11 3.43 -14.70 0.81
C PHE A 11 4.35 -13.49 0.71
N GLY A 12 5.64 -13.73 0.89
CA GLY A 12 6.71 -12.76 0.78
C GLY A 12 7.93 -13.21 1.59
N ASP A 13 9.01 -12.45 1.53
CA ASP A 13 10.25 -12.72 2.26
C ASP A 13 10.14 -12.36 3.74
N ILE A 14 9.12 -12.91 4.38
CA ILE A 14 8.76 -12.70 5.77
C ILE A 14 8.59 -14.02 6.51
N THR A 15 8.79 -13.99 7.82
CA THR A 15 8.48 -15.09 8.71
C THR A 15 8.15 -14.55 10.10
N ILE A 16 7.80 -15.43 11.03
CA ILE A 16 7.60 -15.11 12.44
C ILE A 16 8.50 -16.03 13.28
N ASP A 17 8.81 -15.65 14.51
CA ASP A 17 9.62 -16.46 15.42
C ASP A 17 8.84 -17.64 16.00
N SER A 18 7.61 -17.38 16.44
CA SER A 18 6.66 -18.30 17.06
C SER A 18 5.23 -17.99 16.59
N SER A 19 4.25 -18.82 16.97
CA SER A 19 2.85 -18.53 16.68
C SER A 19 2.38 -17.28 17.43
N ILE A 20 1.68 -16.39 16.73
CA ILE A 20 1.21 -15.11 17.28
C ILE A 20 -0.30 -15.18 17.44
N LYS A 21 -0.80 -14.72 18.59
CA LYS A 21 -2.23 -14.55 18.86
C LYS A 21 -2.48 -13.20 19.52
N PHE A 22 -3.51 -12.51 19.06
CA PHE A 22 -3.98 -11.25 19.62
C PHE A 22 -5.43 -10.99 19.26
N GLU A 23 -6.00 -9.96 19.88
CA GLU A 23 -7.36 -9.49 19.62
C GLU A 23 -7.28 -8.08 19.04
N THR A 24 -8.18 -7.76 18.12
CA THR A 24 -8.26 -6.44 17.51
C THR A 24 -9.70 -6.09 17.14
N LEU A 25 -9.98 -4.79 17.01
CA LEU A 25 -11.29 -4.30 16.57
C LEU A 25 -11.43 -4.48 15.06
N LYS A 26 -12.56 -5.06 14.64
CA LYS A 26 -12.99 -5.20 13.24
C LYS A 26 -14.27 -4.41 13.03
N GLY A 27 -14.47 -3.86 11.83
CA GLY A 27 -15.65 -3.06 11.46
C GLY A 27 -15.51 -1.58 11.83
N TYR A 28 -16.28 -0.74 11.14
CA TYR A 28 -16.30 0.72 11.33
C TYR A 28 -17.46 1.13 12.24
N ASP A 29 -18.71 1.01 11.78
CA ASP A 29 -19.89 1.47 12.52
C ASP A 29 -20.37 0.45 13.58
N ASN A 30 -20.30 -0.84 13.27
CA ASN A 30 -20.63 -1.95 14.17
C ASN A 30 -19.37 -2.72 14.56
N SER A 31 -18.49 -2.07 15.33
CA SER A 31 -17.20 -2.67 15.64
C SER A 31 -17.32 -3.84 16.60
N PHE A 32 -16.61 -4.93 16.33
CA PHE A 32 -16.51 -6.08 17.23
C PHE A 32 -15.06 -6.56 17.35
N ILE A 33 -14.76 -7.23 18.46
CA ILE A 33 -13.43 -7.82 18.69
C ILE A 33 -13.33 -9.12 17.91
N THR A 34 -12.29 -9.25 17.09
CA THR A 34 -11.94 -10.50 16.41
C THR A 34 -10.60 -11.01 16.92
N LYS A 35 -10.50 -12.35 17.02
CA LYS A 35 -9.25 -13.04 17.36
C LYS A 35 -8.45 -13.25 16.09
N VAL A 36 -7.18 -12.87 16.13
CA VAL A 36 -6.21 -13.10 15.05
C VAL A 36 -5.22 -14.15 15.52
N SER A 37 -4.98 -15.16 14.69
CA SER A 37 -3.93 -16.17 14.89
C SER A 37 -3.04 -16.23 13.67
N ILE A 38 -1.73 -16.14 13.87
CA ILE A 38 -0.73 -16.15 12.80
C ILE A 38 0.26 -17.28 13.04
N VAL A 39 0.49 -18.09 12.01
CA VAL A 39 1.44 -19.21 12.04
C VAL A 39 2.38 -19.16 10.84
N LYS A 40 3.57 -19.77 10.97
CA LYS A 40 4.52 -19.88 9.86
C LYS A 40 3.90 -20.68 8.72
N PHE A 41 4.21 -20.28 7.50
CA PHE A 41 3.87 -21.02 6.29
C PHE A 41 5.06 -20.97 5.33
N GLN A 42 5.19 -21.94 4.43
CA GLN A 42 6.41 -22.21 3.64
C GLN A 42 7.14 -20.94 3.16
N ASN A 43 6.43 -20.05 2.46
CA ASN A 43 6.94 -18.78 1.93
C ASN A 43 6.20 -17.56 2.51
N GLY A 44 5.91 -17.61 3.82
CA GLY A 44 5.32 -16.48 4.53
C GLY A 44 4.59 -16.93 5.79
N ILE A 45 3.31 -16.58 5.89
CA ILE A 45 2.47 -16.82 7.06
C ILE A 45 1.05 -17.20 6.66
N LYS A 46 0.33 -17.85 7.58
CA LYS A 46 -1.12 -17.97 7.53
C LYS A 46 -1.73 -17.12 8.63
N ILE A 47 -2.73 -16.32 8.26
CA ILE A 47 -3.52 -15.50 9.17
C ILE A 47 -4.91 -16.10 9.24
N LYS A 48 -5.37 -16.40 10.45
CA LYS A 48 -6.73 -16.82 10.74
C LYS A 48 -7.45 -15.72 11.50
N ILE A 49 -8.69 -15.45 11.10
CA ILE A 49 -9.58 -14.52 11.79
C ILE A 49 -10.99 -15.11 11.91
N ILE A 50 -11.79 -14.54 12.80
CA ILE A 50 -13.23 -14.82 12.86
C ILE A 50 -13.99 -13.71 12.14
N ALA A 51 -14.84 -14.09 11.18
CA ALA A 51 -15.76 -13.22 10.48
C ALA A 51 -17.21 -13.56 10.89
N GLN A 52 -18.03 -12.52 11.07
CA GLN A 52 -19.46 -12.66 11.29
C GLN A 52 -20.16 -12.31 9.97
N ALA A 53 -20.87 -13.28 9.38
CA ALA A 53 -21.48 -13.12 8.07
C ALA A 53 -22.63 -14.10 7.85
N ASP A 54 -23.49 -13.82 6.88
CA ASP A 54 -24.64 -14.66 6.55
C ASP A 54 -24.28 -15.81 5.60
N SER A 55 -23.20 -15.68 4.82
CA SER A 55 -22.68 -16.72 3.93
C SER A 55 -21.16 -16.88 4.04
N GLN A 56 -20.65 -18.02 3.54
CA GLN A 56 -19.21 -18.25 3.41
C GLN A 56 -18.53 -17.24 2.48
N SER A 57 -19.23 -16.81 1.40
CA SER A 57 -18.71 -15.82 0.46
C SER A 57 -18.51 -14.47 1.15
N ASP A 58 -19.52 -14.01 1.88
CA ASP A 58 -19.46 -12.74 2.62
C ASP A 58 -18.39 -12.78 3.70
N ALA A 59 -18.19 -13.94 4.35
CA ALA A 59 -17.11 -14.13 5.31
C ALA A 59 -15.73 -13.98 4.65
N ASN A 60 -15.54 -14.59 3.47
CA ASN A 60 -14.30 -14.48 2.70
C ASN A 60 -14.03 -13.03 2.29
N ASP A 61 -15.01 -12.33 1.75
CA ASP A 61 -14.88 -10.93 1.32
C ASP A 61 -14.55 -10.02 2.50
N ALA A 62 -15.27 -10.18 3.62
CA ALA A 62 -14.99 -9.44 4.85
C ALA A 62 -13.61 -9.74 5.42
N GLY A 63 -13.11 -10.97 5.26
CA GLY A 63 -11.77 -11.33 5.70
C GLY A 63 -10.67 -10.78 4.80
N LEU A 64 -10.86 -10.89 3.48
CA LEU A 64 -9.95 -10.36 2.47
C LEU A 64 -9.81 -8.83 2.61
N TYR A 65 -10.92 -8.13 2.80
CA TYR A 65 -10.90 -6.69 3.02
C TYR A 65 -10.15 -6.32 4.32
N PHE A 66 -10.53 -6.95 5.44
CA PHE A 66 -9.97 -6.62 6.76
C PHE A 66 -8.47 -6.90 6.86
N VAL A 67 -8.04 -8.10 6.46
CA VAL A 67 -6.61 -8.47 6.47
C VAL A 67 -5.87 -7.72 5.37
N GLY A 68 -6.51 -7.46 4.22
CA GLY A 68 -5.93 -6.68 3.12
C GLY A 68 -5.50 -5.28 3.56
N GLN A 69 -6.32 -4.58 4.33
CA GLN A 69 -5.99 -3.25 4.87
C GLN A 69 -4.80 -3.29 5.84
N ALA A 70 -4.79 -4.26 6.75
CA ALA A 70 -3.65 -4.45 7.66
C ALA A 70 -2.37 -4.76 6.89
N LEU A 71 -2.50 -5.53 5.80
CA LEU A 71 -1.39 -5.90 4.95
C LEU A 71 -0.89 -4.74 4.08
N ASP A 72 -1.77 -3.85 3.61
CA ASP A 72 -1.39 -2.60 2.92
C ASP A 72 -0.46 -1.76 3.81
N TYR A 73 -0.83 -1.59 5.08
CA TYR A 73 -0.01 -0.85 6.06
C TYR A 73 1.30 -1.57 6.36
N LEU A 74 1.25 -2.88 6.62
CA LEU A 74 2.45 -3.66 6.94
C LEU A 74 3.44 -3.64 5.77
N ALA A 75 2.99 -3.93 4.55
CA ALA A 75 3.82 -3.92 3.34
C ALA A 75 4.48 -2.56 3.12
N PHE A 76 3.74 -1.47 3.34
CA PHE A 76 4.30 -0.13 3.31
C PHE A 76 5.38 0.07 4.39
N LYS A 77 5.08 -0.23 5.65
CA LYS A 77 6.00 -0.01 6.78
C LYS A 77 7.32 -0.77 6.65
N ILE A 78 7.25 -1.99 6.14
CA ILE A 78 8.43 -2.83 5.93
C ILE A 78 9.06 -2.61 4.55
N ASN A 79 8.36 -1.89 3.66
CA ASN A 79 8.70 -1.63 2.27
C ASN A 79 9.04 -2.90 1.47
N MET A 80 8.22 -3.94 1.60
CA MET A 80 8.40 -5.24 0.91
C MET A 80 7.09 -5.73 0.29
N PRO A 81 7.15 -6.44 -0.84
CA PRO A 81 5.97 -7.05 -1.44
C PRO A 81 5.37 -8.11 -0.51
N LEU A 82 4.05 -8.07 -0.35
CA LEU A 82 3.28 -9.03 0.42
C LEU A 82 2.02 -9.41 -0.35
N TYR A 83 1.98 -10.65 -0.81
CA TYR A 83 0.87 -11.21 -1.58
C TYR A 83 -0.11 -11.90 -0.65
N MET A 84 -1.40 -11.88 -0.99
CA MET A 84 -2.45 -12.50 -0.19
C MET A 84 -3.27 -13.43 -1.07
N SER A 85 -3.59 -14.61 -0.54
CA SER A 85 -4.39 -15.63 -1.22
C SER A 85 -5.41 -16.25 -0.27
N LEU A 86 -6.66 -16.34 -0.73
CA LEU A 86 -7.73 -17.12 -0.10
C LEU A 86 -7.54 -18.63 -0.31
N ASN A 87 -7.16 -19.03 -1.52
CA ASN A 87 -7.12 -20.45 -1.90
C ASN A 87 -5.77 -21.12 -1.64
N GLY A 88 -4.89 -20.46 -0.88
CA GLY A 88 -3.52 -20.92 -0.63
C GLY A 88 -2.75 -21.27 -1.90
N MET A 89 -2.84 -20.44 -2.96
CA MET A 89 -2.14 -20.70 -4.24
C MET A 89 -0.71 -21.19 -3.96
N ASN A 90 -0.37 -22.36 -4.51
CA ASN A 90 0.99 -22.87 -4.53
C ASN A 90 1.81 -21.96 -5.46
N ILE A 91 2.17 -20.78 -4.97
CA ILE A 91 3.23 -19.99 -5.60
C ILE A 91 4.46 -20.90 -5.51
N GLU A 92 5.03 -21.21 -6.68
CA GLU A 92 6.25 -22.02 -6.75
C GLU A 92 7.28 -21.48 -5.76
N LYS A 93 8.02 -22.41 -5.17
CA LYS A 93 8.87 -22.13 -4.03
C LYS A 93 10.06 -21.27 -4.49
N ILE A 94 9.90 -19.95 -4.51
CA ILE A 94 11.04 -19.04 -4.64
C ILE A 94 11.73 -19.04 -3.26
N GLU A 95 12.72 -19.91 -3.11
CA GLU A 95 13.51 -20.00 -1.88
C GLU A 95 14.46 -18.79 -1.80
N HIS A 96 13.98 -17.71 -1.20
CA HIS A 96 14.87 -16.67 -0.71
C HIS A 96 15.56 -17.15 0.57
N ASN A 97 16.89 -16.98 0.62
CA ASN A 97 17.73 -17.41 1.73
C ASN A 97 17.61 -16.51 2.98
N VAL A 98 16.98 -15.33 2.85
CA VAL A 98 16.80 -14.35 3.93
C VAL A 98 15.33 -13.97 4.03
N LYS A 99 14.78 -13.99 5.25
CA LYS A 99 13.40 -13.58 5.55
C LYS A 99 13.39 -12.57 6.69
N ARG A 100 12.57 -11.52 6.59
CA ARG A 100 12.32 -10.55 7.66
C ARG A 100 11.42 -11.18 8.72
N ILE A 101 11.88 -11.21 9.96
CA ILE A 101 11.06 -11.67 11.09
C ILE A 101 10.10 -10.54 11.47
N ILE A 102 8.80 -10.78 11.35
CA ILE A 102 7.74 -9.85 11.77
C ILE A 102 7.32 -10.21 13.19
N ARG A 103 7.35 -9.23 14.09
CA ARG A 103 6.98 -9.44 15.50
C ARG A 103 5.49 -9.19 15.74
N LYS A 104 4.98 -9.69 16.86
CA LYS A 104 3.59 -9.51 17.28
C LYS A 104 3.14 -8.04 17.29
N ASN A 105 3.96 -7.15 17.85
CA ASN A 105 3.64 -5.72 17.92
C ASN A 105 3.49 -5.06 16.55
N GLU A 106 4.25 -5.50 15.53
CA GLU A 106 4.12 -4.98 14.17
C GLU A 106 2.79 -5.39 13.51
N PHE A 107 2.31 -6.61 13.79
CA PHE A 107 0.97 -7.02 13.37
C PHE A 107 -0.12 -6.26 14.15
N GLU A 108 -0.02 -6.16 15.46
CA GLU A 108 -1.00 -5.40 16.27
C GLU A 108 -1.09 -3.95 15.80
N GLU A 109 0.05 -3.33 15.54
CA GLU A 109 0.13 -1.99 14.95
C GLU A 109 -0.51 -1.97 13.57
N SER A 110 -0.18 -2.91 12.67
CA SER A 110 -0.73 -2.89 11.31
C SER A 110 -2.25 -3.02 11.28
N PHE A 111 -2.83 -3.90 12.10
CA PHE A 111 -4.28 -4.02 12.23
C PHE A 111 -4.93 -2.77 12.86
N SER A 112 -4.33 -2.22 13.92
CA SER A 112 -4.86 -1.03 14.60
C SER A 112 -4.79 0.22 13.70
N LYS A 113 -3.61 0.49 13.13
CA LYS A 113 -3.34 1.67 12.30
C LYS A 113 -4.08 1.64 10.98
N SER A 114 -4.13 0.49 10.30
CA SER A 114 -4.92 0.37 9.06
C SER A 114 -6.40 0.65 9.29
N ARG A 115 -6.98 0.17 10.40
CA ARG A 115 -8.35 0.50 10.78
C ARG A 115 -8.51 2.00 11.05
N PHE A 116 -7.63 2.58 11.86
CA PHE A 116 -7.65 4.01 12.18
C PHE A 116 -7.59 4.86 10.90
N ILE A 117 -6.67 4.55 10.00
CA ILE A 117 -6.52 5.25 8.72
C ILE A 117 -7.73 5.01 7.82
N GLY A 118 -8.25 3.78 7.76
CA GLY A 118 -9.44 3.45 6.96
C GLY A 118 -10.67 4.25 7.35
N ILE A 119 -10.84 4.54 8.66
CA ILE A 119 -11.96 5.34 9.18
C ILE A 119 -11.71 6.84 8.96
N ASN A 120 -10.54 7.34 9.37
CA ASN A 120 -10.31 8.77 9.50
C ASN A 120 -9.71 9.40 8.25
N VAL A 121 -9.00 8.61 7.43
CA VAL A 121 -8.21 9.09 6.30
C VAL A 121 -8.31 8.13 5.09
N PRO A 122 -9.52 7.88 4.52
CA PRO A 122 -9.71 6.84 3.51
C PRO A 122 -8.82 6.98 2.26
N HIS A 123 -8.44 8.20 1.91
CA HIS A 123 -7.53 8.46 0.78
C HIS A 123 -6.10 8.02 1.05
N LEU A 124 -5.64 8.10 2.30
CA LEU A 124 -4.36 7.52 2.72
C LEU A 124 -4.44 5.99 2.73
N SER A 125 -5.56 5.40 3.19
CA SER A 125 -5.76 3.94 3.08
C SER A 125 -5.66 3.48 1.61
N ARG A 126 -6.30 4.21 0.69
CA ARG A 126 -6.21 3.93 -0.75
C ARG A 126 -4.80 4.12 -1.29
N ALA A 127 -4.07 5.13 -0.83
CA ALA A 127 -2.66 5.34 -1.22
C ALA A 127 -1.78 4.16 -0.81
N LEU A 128 -1.93 3.65 0.42
CA LEU A 128 -1.21 2.46 0.90
C LEU A 128 -1.54 1.21 0.06
N SER A 129 -2.81 1.05 -0.31
CA SER A 129 -3.24 -0.05 -1.19
C SER A 129 -2.61 0.02 -2.58
N TRP A 130 -2.57 1.22 -3.19
CA TRP A 130 -1.86 1.43 -4.45
C TRP A 130 -0.36 1.17 -4.32
N TYR A 131 0.25 1.58 -3.22
CA TYR A 131 1.67 1.34 -2.97
C TYR A 131 1.98 -0.16 -2.86
N ARG A 132 1.19 -0.93 -2.10
CA ARG A 132 1.36 -2.40 -2.04
C ARG A 132 1.09 -3.06 -3.40
N LYS A 133 0.09 -2.60 -4.15
CA LYS A 133 -0.14 -3.09 -5.53
C LYS A 133 1.11 -2.89 -6.39
N ALA A 134 1.75 -1.72 -6.29
CA ALA A 134 2.97 -1.41 -7.04
C ALA A 134 4.16 -2.30 -6.63
N LEU A 135 4.32 -2.58 -5.33
CA LEU A 135 5.35 -3.51 -4.83
C LEU A 135 5.16 -4.93 -5.37
N ASN A 136 3.91 -5.39 -5.44
CA ASN A 136 3.57 -6.75 -5.83
C ASN A 136 3.59 -6.98 -7.34
N ASN A 137 3.74 -5.94 -8.17
CA ASN A 137 3.63 -6.06 -9.62
C ASN A 137 5.01 -6.16 -10.30
N GLU A 138 5.13 -7.13 -11.20
CA GLU A 138 6.32 -7.31 -12.03
C GLU A 138 6.28 -6.44 -13.29
N ASP A 139 5.07 -6.13 -13.81
CA ASP A 139 4.89 -5.25 -14.95
C ASP A 139 5.34 -3.82 -14.59
N PRO A 140 6.36 -3.25 -15.26
CA PRO A 140 6.85 -1.91 -14.98
C PRO A 140 5.82 -0.81 -15.22
N ILE A 141 4.89 -0.98 -16.17
CA ILE A 141 3.83 -0.03 -16.49
C ILE A 141 2.85 0.05 -15.32
N ASP A 142 2.31 -1.09 -14.91
CA ASP A 142 1.37 -1.13 -13.78
C ASP A 142 2.03 -0.71 -12.47
N SER A 143 3.29 -1.09 -12.26
CA SER A 143 4.08 -0.65 -11.11
C SER A 143 4.19 0.87 -11.08
N PHE A 144 4.59 1.48 -12.20
CA PHE A 144 4.72 2.93 -12.34
C PHE A 144 3.39 3.64 -12.06
N LEU A 145 2.31 3.20 -12.72
CA LEU A 145 0.97 3.77 -12.54
C LEU A 145 0.51 3.64 -11.08
N SER A 146 0.77 2.50 -10.45
CA SER A 146 0.35 2.25 -9.07
C SER A 146 1.13 3.12 -8.07
N TYR A 147 2.46 3.27 -8.22
CA TYR A 147 3.23 4.19 -7.38
C TYR A 147 2.78 5.64 -7.58
N TRP A 148 2.53 6.06 -8.83
CA TRP A 148 2.03 7.40 -9.11
C TRP A 148 0.64 7.64 -8.48
N ASN A 149 -0.28 6.69 -8.62
CA ASN A 149 -1.60 6.75 -8.01
C ASN A 149 -1.55 6.85 -6.47
N SER A 150 -0.54 6.24 -5.84
CA SER A 150 -0.36 6.36 -4.39
C SER A 150 -0.07 7.82 -3.96
N ILE A 151 0.73 8.55 -4.76
CA ILE A 151 1.01 9.99 -4.55
C ILE A 151 -0.25 10.81 -4.80
N GLU A 152 -0.93 10.58 -5.93
CA GLU A 152 -2.13 11.32 -6.31
C GLU A 152 -3.28 11.18 -5.30
N CYS A 153 -3.47 9.99 -4.73
CA CYS A 153 -4.51 9.75 -3.74
C CYS A 153 -4.38 10.71 -2.55
N VAL A 154 -3.16 10.90 -2.03
CA VAL A 154 -2.91 11.84 -0.94
C VAL A 154 -3.01 13.29 -1.44
N ALA A 155 -2.29 13.63 -2.52
CA ALA A 155 -2.21 15.01 -3.00
C ALA A 155 -3.57 15.59 -3.44
N SER A 156 -4.47 14.75 -3.97
CA SER A 156 -5.78 15.17 -4.45
C SER A 156 -6.65 15.85 -3.38
N VAL A 157 -6.46 15.46 -2.10
CA VAL A 157 -7.26 15.90 -0.95
C VAL A 157 -6.46 16.79 0.02
N PHE A 158 -5.18 16.52 0.25
CA PHE A 158 -4.40 17.22 1.29
C PHE A 158 -3.64 18.45 0.82
N ALA A 159 -3.71 18.77 -0.47
CA ALA A 159 -3.22 20.03 -1.00
C ALA A 159 -4.09 21.19 -0.53
N ASP A 160 -3.48 22.34 -0.23
CA ASP A 160 -4.19 23.55 0.13
C ASP A 160 -5.09 23.99 -1.02
N ASN A 161 -6.26 24.55 -0.72
CA ASN A 161 -7.15 25.08 -1.73
C ASN A 161 -6.76 26.52 -2.10
N ASN A 162 -6.01 26.70 -3.20
CA ASN A 162 -5.55 27.99 -3.69
C ASN A 162 -5.53 28.06 -5.23
N GLU A 163 -5.26 29.24 -5.79
CA GLU A 163 -5.26 29.45 -7.25
C GLU A 163 -4.23 28.58 -8.00
N ARG A 164 -3.14 28.18 -7.35
CA ARG A 164 -2.15 27.26 -7.94
C ARG A 164 -2.72 25.84 -8.00
N THR A 165 -3.25 25.32 -6.91
CA THR A 165 -3.72 23.92 -6.79
C THR A 165 -5.03 23.65 -7.53
N LYS A 166 -5.84 24.69 -7.79
CA LYS A 166 -7.01 24.62 -8.68
C LYS A 166 -6.64 24.29 -10.13
N LYS A 167 -5.40 24.54 -10.56
CA LYS A 167 -4.91 24.27 -11.92
C LYS A 167 -4.58 22.80 -12.20
N GLY A 168 -4.78 21.90 -11.23
CA GLY A 168 -4.70 20.45 -11.46
C GLY A 168 -3.75 19.70 -10.53
N ILE A 169 -3.64 18.39 -10.77
CA ILE A 169 -3.01 17.43 -9.85
C ILE A 169 -1.51 17.68 -9.66
N VAL A 170 -0.77 18.09 -10.70
CA VAL A 170 0.65 18.45 -10.59
C VAL A 170 0.87 19.52 -9.52
N ASN A 171 0.09 20.60 -9.57
CA ASN A 171 0.20 21.69 -8.60
C ASN A 171 -0.18 21.26 -7.18
N LYS A 172 -1.14 20.33 -7.05
CA LYS A 172 -1.50 19.72 -5.77
C LYS A 172 -0.35 18.89 -5.19
N ILE A 173 0.29 18.05 -6.00
CA ILE A 173 1.46 17.26 -5.60
C ILE A 173 2.58 18.20 -5.14
N CYS A 174 2.94 19.20 -5.96
CA CYS A 174 3.97 20.17 -5.61
C CYS A 174 3.64 20.91 -4.30
N ASN A 175 2.37 21.30 -4.08
CA ASN A 175 1.97 21.91 -2.80
C ASN A 175 2.13 20.95 -1.61
N CYS A 176 1.77 19.67 -1.74
CA CYS A 176 2.01 18.70 -0.68
C CYS A 176 3.51 18.50 -0.40
N PHE A 177 4.35 18.50 -1.43
CA PHE A 177 5.80 18.39 -1.28
C PHE A 177 6.38 19.64 -0.62
N ASP A 178 5.96 20.85 -1.01
CA ASP A 178 6.33 22.10 -0.33
C ASP A 178 5.92 22.06 1.16
N LYS A 179 4.74 21.53 1.48
CA LYS A 179 4.29 21.40 2.88
C LYS A 179 5.16 20.44 3.70
N LEU A 180 5.67 19.36 3.12
CA LEU A 180 6.46 18.37 3.84
C LEU A 180 7.94 18.71 3.87
N TRP A 181 8.46 19.21 2.75
CA TRP A 181 9.88 19.39 2.50
C TRP A 181 10.26 20.86 2.30
N ILE A 182 9.37 21.80 2.64
CA ILE A 182 9.59 23.26 2.66
C ILE A 182 9.67 23.89 1.27
N SER A 183 10.59 23.43 0.42
CA SER A 183 10.88 24.04 -0.89
C SER A 183 11.51 23.06 -1.86
N VAL A 184 11.48 23.37 -3.15
CA VAL A 184 11.97 22.49 -4.24
C VAL A 184 13.45 22.10 -4.07
N ASP A 185 14.27 22.98 -3.50
CA ASP A 185 15.68 22.70 -3.20
C ASP A 185 15.87 21.77 -1.97
N LYS A 186 14.81 21.42 -1.27
CA LYS A 186 14.79 20.51 -0.12
C LYS A 186 13.91 19.28 -0.35
N TRP A 187 13.21 19.20 -1.47
CA TRP A 187 12.44 18.01 -1.84
C TRP A 187 13.35 16.79 -1.89
N LYS A 188 12.87 15.67 -1.33
CA LYS A 188 13.57 14.39 -1.40
C LYS A 188 13.49 13.83 -2.82
N ILE A 189 14.52 13.06 -3.22
CA ILE A 189 14.63 12.34 -4.51
C ILE A 189 14.81 13.23 -5.76
N ILE A 190 14.04 14.30 -5.90
CA ILE A 190 14.00 15.18 -7.09
C ILE A 190 14.39 16.65 -6.76
N GLN A 191 15.38 16.82 -5.89
CA GLN A 191 15.85 18.11 -5.42
C GLN A 191 16.20 19.05 -6.59
N ASN A 192 15.75 20.31 -6.51
CA ASN A 192 15.92 21.33 -7.56
C ASN A 192 15.29 20.98 -8.92
N ASN A 193 14.46 19.93 -9.00
CA ASN A 193 13.95 19.42 -10.27
C ASN A 193 12.44 19.19 -10.25
N ALA A 194 11.67 20.25 -10.00
CA ALA A 194 10.20 20.18 -9.96
C ALA A 194 9.55 19.85 -11.31
N ILE A 195 10.24 20.05 -12.44
CA ILE A 195 9.69 19.75 -13.77
C ILE A 195 9.38 18.27 -13.92
N ILE A 196 10.13 17.38 -13.23
CA ILE A 196 9.88 15.93 -13.21
C ILE A 196 8.44 15.58 -12.86
N ILE A 197 7.76 16.36 -12.00
CA ILE A 197 6.35 16.08 -11.67
C ILE A 197 5.43 16.28 -12.87
N ASN A 198 5.73 17.26 -13.74
CA ASN A 198 5.00 17.43 -15.00
C ASN A 198 5.28 16.25 -15.92
N ASP A 199 6.54 15.88 -16.10
CA ASP A 199 6.95 14.79 -16.99
C ASP A 199 6.30 13.46 -16.58
N LEU A 200 6.33 13.14 -15.28
CA LEU A 200 5.68 11.94 -14.74
C LEU A 200 4.16 11.96 -14.93
N CYS A 201 3.52 13.11 -14.72
CA CYS A 201 2.07 13.26 -14.89
C CYS A 201 1.67 13.10 -16.37
N GLU A 202 2.41 13.72 -17.28
CA GLU A 202 2.21 13.62 -18.71
C GLU A 202 2.39 12.16 -19.17
N LYS A 203 3.48 11.51 -18.73
CA LYS A 203 3.74 10.11 -19.04
C LYS A 203 2.64 9.18 -18.53
N ARG A 204 2.16 9.40 -17.30
CA ARG A 204 0.99 8.68 -16.75
C ARG A 204 -0.23 8.87 -17.64
N ASN A 205 -0.52 10.09 -18.08
CA ASN A 205 -1.67 10.38 -18.94
C ASN A 205 -1.52 9.68 -20.29
N HIS A 206 -0.35 9.76 -20.91
CA HIS A 206 -0.09 9.10 -22.18
C HIS A 206 -0.22 7.59 -22.11
N ILE A 207 0.25 6.95 -21.02
CA ILE A 207 0.05 5.52 -20.78
C ILE A 207 -1.45 5.21 -20.60
N ALA A 208 -2.14 5.94 -19.71
CA ALA A 208 -3.54 5.68 -19.38
C ALA A 208 -4.49 5.87 -20.57
N HIS A 209 -4.14 6.76 -21.51
CA HIS A 209 -4.92 7.03 -22.72
C HIS A 209 -4.42 6.24 -23.95
N GLY A 210 -3.44 5.35 -23.81
CA GLY A 210 -2.92 4.53 -24.91
C GLY A 210 -2.18 5.31 -25.99
N VAL A 211 -1.66 6.51 -25.66
CA VAL A 211 -0.90 7.37 -26.58
C VAL A 211 0.52 6.82 -26.77
N ILE A 212 1.14 6.28 -25.71
CA ILE A 212 2.45 5.65 -25.80
C ILE A 212 2.28 4.18 -26.24
N PRO A 213 2.95 3.74 -27.32
CA PRO A 213 2.96 2.33 -27.68
C PRO A 213 3.69 1.50 -26.61
N ILE A 214 3.10 0.36 -26.26
CA ILE A 214 3.72 -0.61 -25.34
C ILE A 214 4.74 -1.43 -26.12
N ASN A 215 5.99 -0.95 -26.14
CA ASN A 215 7.14 -1.61 -26.74
C ASN A 215 8.29 -1.74 -25.72
N ILE A 216 9.37 -2.42 -26.11
CA ILE A 216 10.50 -2.70 -25.22
C ILE A 216 11.21 -1.42 -24.76
N GLU A 217 11.20 -0.36 -25.57
CA GLU A 217 11.75 0.95 -25.24
C GLU A 217 10.98 1.61 -24.10
N THR A 218 9.63 1.64 -24.19
CA THR A 218 8.74 2.13 -23.15
C THR A 218 8.95 1.36 -21.83
N VAL A 219 9.09 0.03 -21.91
CA VAL A 219 9.35 -0.82 -20.74
C VAL A 219 10.69 -0.47 -20.09
N LYS A 220 11.78 -0.38 -20.87
CA LYS A 220 13.12 -0.01 -20.37
C LYS A 220 13.11 1.35 -19.70
N GLU A 221 12.45 2.33 -20.32
CA GLU A 221 12.32 3.67 -19.77
C GLU A 221 11.55 3.67 -18.43
N LEU A 222 10.44 2.94 -18.35
CA LEU A 222 9.65 2.86 -17.12
C LEU A 222 10.34 2.10 -15.99
N ILE A 223 11.21 1.13 -16.30
CA ILE A 223 12.07 0.50 -15.31
C ILE A 223 13.00 1.54 -14.65
N LEU A 224 13.53 2.49 -15.42
CA LEU A 224 14.38 3.57 -14.87
C LEU A 224 13.57 4.50 -13.95
N TYR A 225 12.36 4.88 -14.37
CA TYR A 225 11.48 5.71 -13.54
C TYR A 225 10.94 4.98 -12.32
N LYS A 226 10.71 3.66 -12.39
CA LYS A 226 10.10 2.85 -11.32
C LYS A 226 10.79 3.09 -9.98
N LYS A 227 12.13 3.02 -9.95
CA LYS A 227 12.89 3.22 -8.71
C LYS A 227 12.66 4.62 -8.14
N MET A 228 12.74 5.65 -8.98
CA MET A 228 12.54 7.04 -8.55
C MET A 228 11.13 7.28 -8.02
N VAL A 229 10.09 6.80 -8.73
CA VAL A 229 8.69 7.00 -8.31
C VAL A 229 8.36 6.16 -7.07
N GLN A 230 8.96 4.97 -6.92
CA GLN A 230 8.87 4.19 -5.69
C GLN A 230 9.47 4.95 -4.50
N GLU A 231 10.71 5.43 -4.62
CA GLU A 231 11.36 6.19 -3.55
C GLU A 231 10.59 7.48 -3.23
N LEU A 232 10.09 8.17 -4.25
CA LEU A 232 9.31 9.39 -4.09
C LEU A 232 7.99 9.12 -3.37
N SER A 233 7.24 8.11 -3.79
CA SER A 233 5.97 7.72 -3.16
C SER A 233 6.16 7.23 -1.72
N PHE A 234 7.17 6.40 -1.47
CA PHE A 234 7.50 5.93 -0.13
C PHE A 234 7.82 7.08 0.81
N ASN A 235 8.78 7.94 0.45
CA ASN A 235 9.20 9.06 1.29
C ASN A 235 8.06 10.06 1.50
N PHE A 236 7.29 10.35 0.45
CA PHE A 236 6.15 11.25 0.54
C PHE A 236 5.10 10.75 1.53
N ILE A 237 4.64 9.50 1.37
CA ILE A 237 3.59 8.92 2.22
C ILE A 237 4.12 8.72 3.64
N ASN A 238 5.37 8.30 3.81
CA ASN A 238 5.97 8.09 5.13
C ASN A 238 6.11 9.41 5.91
N ASP A 239 6.67 10.44 5.28
CA ASP A 239 6.81 11.76 5.92
C ASP A 239 5.44 12.41 6.16
N PHE A 240 4.47 12.18 5.28
CA PHE A 240 3.09 12.59 5.50
C PHE A 240 2.50 11.94 6.75
N MET A 241 2.62 10.61 6.89
CA MET A 241 2.14 9.91 8.09
C MET A 241 2.85 10.38 9.36
N ILE A 242 4.17 10.62 9.30
CA ILE A 242 4.92 11.14 10.46
C ILE A 242 4.43 12.54 10.84
N LYS A 243 4.31 13.46 9.86
CA LYS A 243 3.94 14.85 10.13
C LYS A 243 2.53 14.99 10.72
N TYR A 244 1.60 14.15 10.27
CA TYR A 244 0.20 14.21 10.68
C TYR A 244 -0.17 13.12 11.70
N GLU A 245 0.82 12.42 12.25
CA GLU A 245 0.69 11.41 13.31
C GLU A 245 -0.25 10.23 12.96
N TYR A 246 -0.25 9.82 11.69
CA TYR A 246 -1.05 8.70 11.16
C TYR A 246 -0.37 7.34 11.31
#